data_AF-A0A0F2S701-F1
#
_entry.id   AF-A0A0F2S701-F1
#
_cell.length_a   1.000
_cell.length_b   1.000
_cell.length_c   1.000
_cell.angle_alpha   90.00
_cell.angle_beta   90.00
_cell.angle_gamma   90.00
#
_symmetry.space_group_name_H-M   'P 1'
#
loop_
_entity.id
_entity.type
_entity.pdbx_description
1 polymer ?
#
loop_
_entity_poly.entity_id
_entity_poly.type
_entity_poly.pdbx_seq_one_letter_code
_entity_poly.pdbx_strand_id
1 'polypeptide(L)'
;MKWDWTKHDLNSLKESLAAVLLEEWGGPRSPLALKYINETIIPDLVNCFCNNADLLTNSTFAEIIQWKLKNQFANPSAVVVDLAQDLLIPAQKILNRPQIMDPKEPWRRIFRLWIGDESLPNIAERTGYPLDYLDLLVLRLKKVKAFTANTRASLLECQQNSELREFGFAQLSFFYQFHTAVAGEPLYKEHLKLEQIIWDLGMPLQVQDLVTLLEIIHTHEGQLDEDSLISAMGEAAGIWGYGMGASGGDQRGNLFSCVIDGLISLHYIQKNKAGNLTLSEKSAQTIAGYLLPKLGEQLKRAISIHDVDLSKRILLNQNQEVLIRLIDWTLRELNKEQALEVLSSIYQKISRRVDIYLLKVFANFPLAFDLLMKCLGDNDSLIRARSCEALGRIGNKGAVFSLIQLLRDPVVGVREMAAQALGELGAIVAAKELLRVAEDYGESINVRERARGAVRKIESRSGEGFST
;
A
#
# COMPACT_ATOMS: atom_id res chain seq x y z
N MET A 1 20.40 13.34 3.40
CA MET A 1 21.23 13.21 4.61
C MET A 1 20.51 12.26 5.56
N LYS A 2 20.92 10.98 5.63
CA LYS A 2 20.74 10.23 6.87
C LYS A 2 21.57 10.99 7.90
N TRP A 3 20.91 11.59 8.89
CA TRP A 3 21.60 12.21 10.01
C TRP A 3 22.07 11.07 10.90
N ASP A 4 23.17 10.43 10.50
CA ASP A 4 23.79 9.38 11.28
C ASP A 4 24.43 10.04 12.51
N TRP A 5 23.83 9.79 13.68
CA TRP A 5 24.33 10.30 14.95
C TRP A 5 25.69 9.68 15.25
N THR A 6 26.66 10.51 15.65
CA THR A 6 27.97 9.97 16.00
C THR A 6 27.85 9.15 17.28
N LYS A 7 28.77 8.19 17.50
CA LYS A 7 28.86 7.48 18.78
C LYS A 7 29.03 8.45 19.96
N HIS A 8 29.64 9.60 19.72
CA HIS A 8 29.80 10.65 20.72
C HIS A 8 28.46 11.29 21.08
N ASP A 9 27.64 11.67 20.09
CA ASP A 9 26.31 12.26 20.32
C ASP A 9 25.41 11.31 21.09
N LEU A 10 25.41 10.03 20.71
CA LEU A 10 24.61 9.00 21.37
C LEU A 10 25.04 8.76 22.82
N ASN A 11 26.35 8.73 23.09
CA ASN A 11 26.87 8.59 24.45
C ASN A 11 26.57 9.83 25.31
N SER A 12 26.78 11.02 24.75
CA SER A 12 26.49 12.29 25.43
C SER A 12 25.01 12.43 25.79
N LEU A 13 24.12 12.01 24.87
CA LEU A 13 22.69 11.98 25.14
C LEU A 13 22.35 10.98 26.23
N LYS A 14 22.92 9.77 26.18
CA LYS A 14 22.72 8.73 27.20
C LYS A 14 23.14 9.23 28.59
N GLU A 15 24.31 9.86 28.70
CA GLU A 15 24.83 10.41 29.95
C GLU A 15 23.95 11.55 30.48
N SER A 16 23.52 12.46 29.60
CA SER A 16 22.65 13.58 29.99
C SER A 16 21.28 13.11 30.46
N LEU A 17 20.68 12.12 29.80
CA LEU A 17 19.40 11.55 30.23
C LEU A 17 19.53 10.78 31.56
N ALA A 18 20.66 10.10 31.78
CA ALA A 18 20.95 9.46 33.06
C ALA A 18 21.05 10.49 34.18
N ALA A 19 21.74 11.62 33.96
CA ALA A 19 21.85 12.69 34.96
C ALA A 19 20.47 13.24 35.36
N VAL A 20 19.59 13.53 34.39
CA VAL A 20 18.22 13.98 34.68
C VAL A 20 17.45 12.94 35.51
N LEU A 21 17.44 11.67 35.09
CA LEU A 21 16.64 10.63 35.75
C LEU A 21 17.17 10.22 37.13
N LEU A 22 18.50 10.17 37.29
CA LEU A 22 19.15 9.56 38.45
C LEU A 22 19.64 10.59 39.47
N GLU A 23 20.04 11.78 39.02
CA GLU A 23 20.61 12.82 39.89
C GLU A 23 19.57 13.90 40.19
N GLU A 24 19.04 14.56 39.16
CA GLU A 24 18.14 15.70 39.32
C GLU A 24 16.77 15.30 39.90
N TRP A 25 16.20 14.22 39.37
CA TRP A 25 14.93 13.65 39.85
C TRP A 25 15.12 12.57 40.93
N GLY A 26 16.35 12.38 41.41
CA GLY A 26 16.70 11.58 42.59
C GLY A 26 16.66 10.06 42.42
N GLY A 27 16.20 9.54 41.27
CA GLY A 27 16.25 8.14 40.85
C GLY A 27 15.62 7.11 41.81
N PRO A 28 15.48 5.84 41.39
CA PRO A 28 15.10 4.77 42.30
C PRO A 28 16.32 4.30 43.11
N ARG A 29 16.12 4.04 44.40
CA ARG A 29 17.19 3.51 45.29
C ARG A 29 17.50 2.02 45.07
N SER A 30 16.65 1.31 44.34
CA SER A 30 16.79 -0.14 44.12
C SER A 30 17.80 -0.44 43.01
N PRO A 31 18.80 -1.31 43.23
CA PRO A 31 19.75 -1.73 42.19
C PRO A 31 19.06 -2.32 40.94
N LEU A 32 17.95 -3.03 41.13
CA LEU A 32 17.17 -3.60 40.01
C LEU A 32 16.51 -2.50 39.17
N ALA A 33 15.97 -1.47 39.82
CA ALA A 33 15.34 -0.34 39.14
C ALA A 33 16.38 0.55 38.43
N LEU A 34 17.56 0.74 39.04
CA LEU A 34 18.71 1.39 38.39
C LEU A 34 19.18 0.64 37.15
N LYS A 35 19.24 -0.70 37.22
CA LYS A 35 19.57 -1.55 36.08
C LYS A 35 18.52 -1.40 34.97
N TYR A 36 17.23 -1.45 35.31
CA TYR A 36 16.13 -1.27 34.35
C TYR A 36 16.16 0.10 33.65
N ILE A 37 16.44 1.18 34.40
CA ILE A 37 16.59 2.51 33.80
C ILE A 37 17.74 2.54 32.79
N ASN A 38 18.91 2.04 33.17
CA ASN A 38 20.12 2.11 32.34
C ASN A 38 20.11 1.16 31.13
N GLU A 39 19.48 -0.02 31.26
CA GLU A 39 19.47 -1.05 30.21
C GLU A 39 18.22 -1.01 29.34
N THR A 40 17.13 -0.36 29.77
CA THR A 40 15.87 -0.35 29.02
C THR A 40 15.37 1.07 28.78
N ILE A 41 15.06 1.84 29.84
CA ILE A 41 14.39 3.15 29.67
C ILE A 41 15.26 4.15 28.91
N ILE A 42 16.54 4.30 29.29
CA ILE A 42 17.42 5.27 28.63
C ILE A 42 17.69 4.89 27.17
N PRO A 43 18.06 3.64 26.83
CA PRO A 43 18.18 3.23 25.43
C PRO A 43 16.91 3.48 24.61
N ASP A 44 15.73 3.19 25.16
CA ASP A 44 14.44 3.43 24.50
C ASP A 44 14.17 4.92 24.26
N LEU A 45 14.53 5.79 25.23
CA LEU A 45 14.41 7.24 25.09
C LEU A 45 15.40 7.79 24.07
N VAL A 46 16.64 7.32 24.08
CA VAL A 46 17.66 7.68 23.07
C VAL A 46 17.14 7.33 21.67
N ASN A 47 16.64 6.11 21.47
CA ASN A 47 16.05 5.69 20.20
C ASN A 47 14.88 6.60 19.80
N CYS A 48 13.95 6.88 20.72
CA CYS A 48 12.81 7.75 20.47
C CYS A 48 13.23 9.18 20.07
N PHE A 49 14.18 9.78 20.80
CA PHE A 49 14.64 11.14 20.54
C PHE A 49 15.44 11.26 19.25
N CYS A 50 16.31 10.29 18.96
CA CYS A 50 17.08 10.26 17.71
C CYS A 50 16.18 10.16 16.48
N ASN A 51 15.14 9.31 16.53
CA ASN A 51 14.20 9.13 15.42
C ASN A 51 13.21 10.30 15.26
N ASN A 52 13.08 11.17 16.27
CA ASN A 52 12.17 12.31 16.27
C ASN A 52 12.89 13.61 16.65
N ALA A 53 14.16 13.73 16.28
CA ALA A 53 14.99 14.89 16.61
C ALA A 53 14.44 16.22 16.04
N ASP A 54 13.60 16.15 15.02
CA ASP A 54 12.88 17.27 14.41
C ASP A 54 11.61 17.68 15.17
N LEU A 55 11.23 16.96 16.23
CA LEU A 55 10.00 17.17 17.00
C LEU A 55 10.26 17.47 18.49
N LEU A 56 11.51 17.70 18.89
CA LEU A 56 11.89 17.83 20.30
C LEU A 56 11.28 19.06 20.99
N THR A 57 10.88 20.08 20.23
CA THR A 57 10.15 21.26 20.73
C THR A 57 8.64 21.20 20.49
N ASN A 58 8.13 20.10 19.91
CA ASN A 58 6.73 19.95 19.53
C ASN A 58 5.85 19.55 20.72
N SER A 59 4.72 20.24 20.92
CA SER A 59 3.84 20.00 22.07
C SER A 59 3.24 18.59 22.07
N THR A 60 2.81 18.09 20.91
CA THR A 60 2.24 16.74 20.78
C THR A 60 3.30 15.67 21.00
N PHE A 61 4.55 15.92 20.58
CA PHE A 61 5.64 14.99 20.88
C PHE A 61 5.92 14.94 22.38
N ALA A 62 5.91 16.09 23.07
CA ALA A 62 6.02 16.12 24.53
C ALA A 62 4.90 15.32 25.22
N GLU A 63 3.66 15.39 24.72
CA GLU A 63 2.55 14.54 25.20
C GLU A 63 2.84 13.03 25.02
N ILE A 64 3.42 12.63 23.88
CA ILE A 64 3.82 11.24 23.63
C ILE A 64 4.88 10.78 24.63
N ILE A 65 5.84 11.65 24.97
CA ILE A 65 6.87 11.35 25.96
C ILE A 65 6.28 11.23 27.36
N GLN A 66 5.37 12.13 27.75
CA GLN A 66 4.62 11.99 29.02
C GLN A 66 3.91 10.65 29.08
N TRP A 67 3.29 10.24 27.98
CA TRP A 67 2.59 8.96 27.89
C TRP A 67 3.56 7.78 28.04
N LYS A 68 4.72 7.84 27.40
CA LYS A 68 5.80 6.86 27.53
C LYS A 68 6.27 6.73 28.98
N LEU A 69 6.44 7.84 29.68
CA LEU A 69 6.90 7.87 31.07
C LEU A 69 5.82 7.40 32.05
N LYS A 70 4.55 7.77 31.83
CA LYS A 70 3.43 7.36 32.69
C LYS A 70 3.27 5.84 32.77
N ASN A 71 3.55 5.13 31.69
CA ASN A 71 3.50 3.67 31.69
C ASN A 71 4.70 3.02 32.40
N GLN A 72 5.82 3.73 32.50
CA GLN A 72 7.06 3.23 33.09
C GLN A 72 7.17 3.57 34.58
N PHE A 73 6.55 4.67 35.02
CA PHE A 73 6.61 5.17 36.39
C PHE A 73 5.21 5.35 36.98
N ALA A 74 4.98 4.82 38.18
CA ALA A 74 3.75 5.03 38.95
C ALA A 74 3.71 6.44 39.60
N ASN A 75 4.01 7.48 38.83
CA ASN A 75 4.09 8.86 39.29
C ASN A 75 2.79 9.63 39.06
N PRO A 76 2.46 10.64 39.90
CA PRO A 76 1.37 11.56 39.64
C PRO A 76 1.55 12.31 38.31
N SER A 77 0.45 12.61 37.61
CA SER A 77 0.50 13.23 36.27
C SER A 77 1.33 14.52 36.21
N ALA A 78 1.32 15.35 37.25
CA ALA A 78 2.08 16.60 37.29
C ALA A 78 3.61 16.36 37.21
N VAL A 79 4.09 15.36 37.96
CA VAL A 79 5.52 14.98 37.97
C VAL A 79 5.98 14.48 36.60
N VAL A 80 5.10 13.77 35.89
CA VAL A 80 5.41 13.23 34.56
C VAL A 80 5.52 14.33 33.50
N VAL A 81 4.73 15.40 33.62
CA VAL A 81 4.79 16.56 32.72
C VAL A 81 6.14 17.27 32.84
N ASP A 82 6.54 17.59 34.05
CA ASP A 82 7.80 18.31 34.31
C ASP A 82 9.01 17.45 33.93
N LEU A 83 9.01 16.16 34.32
CA LEU A 83 10.07 15.22 33.95
C LEU A 83 10.20 15.06 32.42
N ALA A 84 9.09 15.00 31.68
CA ALA A 84 9.14 14.92 30.23
C ALA A 84 9.80 16.16 29.62
N GLN A 85 9.52 17.34 30.16
CA GLN A 85 10.14 18.59 29.69
C GLN A 85 11.64 18.60 29.99
N ASP A 86 12.05 18.23 31.20
CA ASP A 86 13.46 18.19 31.61
C ASP A 86 14.28 17.21 30.77
N LEU A 87 13.69 16.07 30.37
CA LEU A 87 14.35 15.10 29.48
C LEU A 87 14.51 15.59 28.04
N LEU A 88 13.62 16.48 27.57
CA LEU A 88 13.71 17.05 26.22
C LEU A 88 14.80 18.12 26.12
N ILE A 89 15.12 18.85 27.21
CA ILE A 89 16.14 19.91 27.22
C ILE A 89 17.53 19.42 26.75
N PRO A 90 18.13 18.35 27.32
CA PRO A 90 19.43 17.86 26.85
C PRO A 90 19.34 17.30 25.43
N ALA A 91 18.22 16.65 25.07
CA ALA A 91 18.01 16.15 23.72
C ALA A 91 18.02 17.29 22.69
N GLN A 92 17.35 18.42 22.97
CA GLN A 92 17.34 19.59 22.09
C GLN A 92 18.74 20.20 21.90
N LYS A 93 19.58 20.18 22.93
CA LYS A 93 20.94 20.71 22.88
C LYS A 93 21.88 19.82 22.04
N ILE A 94 21.73 18.51 22.15
CA ILE A 94 22.62 17.53 21.52
C ILE A 94 22.16 17.20 20.10
N LEU A 95 20.87 16.94 19.92
CA LEU A 95 20.27 16.55 18.64
C LEU A 95 19.82 17.78 17.85
N ASN A 96 20.79 18.54 17.33
CA ASN A 96 20.51 19.78 16.61
C ASN A 96 19.94 19.52 15.21
N ARG A 97 18.61 19.62 15.07
CA ARG A 97 17.88 19.47 13.80
C ARG A 97 16.85 20.60 13.64
N PRO A 98 16.51 21.02 12.41
CA PRO A 98 15.38 21.93 12.19
C PRO A 98 14.10 21.38 12.82
N GLN A 99 13.45 22.21 13.64
CA GLN A 99 12.28 21.80 14.42
C GLN A 99 10.98 22.05 13.66
N ILE A 100 10.05 21.09 13.72
CA ILE A 100 8.72 21.18 13.12
C ILE A 100 7.70 21.60 14.18
N MET A 101 7.05 22.73 13.93
CA MET A 101 6.13 23.35 14.88
C MET A 101 4.66 22.96 14.69
N ASP A 102 4.30 22.27 13.61
CA ASP A 102 2.93 21.77 13.43
C ASP A 102 2.63 20.71 14.51
N PRO A 103 1.68 20.96 15.45
CA PRO A 103 1.34 19.99 16.48
C PRO A 103 0.73 18.70 15.91
N LYS A 104 0.26 18.70 14.66
CA LYS A 104 -0.29 17.50 14.02
C LYS A 104 0.78 16.58 13.46
N GLU A 105 2.03 17.03 13.33
CA GLU A 105 3.10 16.26 12.67
C GLU A 105 3.38 14.89 13.32
N PRO A 106 3.43 14.75 14.66
CA PRO A 106 3.60 13.43 15.26
C PRO A 106 2.50 12.44 14.86
N TRP A 107 1.25 12.90 14.75
CA TRP A 107 0.15 12.05 14.26
C TRP A 107 0.28 11.77 12.77
N ARG A 108 0.62 12.78 11.94
CA ARG A 108 0.89 12.58 10.51
C ARG A 108 1.94 11.51 10.29
N ARG A 109 3.05 11.52 11.05
CA ARG A 109 4.11 10.50 10.98
C ARG A 109 3.59 9.09 11.26
N ILE A 110 2.82 8.91 12.34
CA ILE A 110 2.20 7.62 12.68
C ILE A 110 1.32 7.13 11.54
N PHE A 111 0.45 8.01 11.01
CA PHE A 111 -0.51 7.63 9.99
C PHE A 111 0.10 7.47 8.59
N ARG A 112 1.23 8.14 8.29
CA ARG A 112 2.04 7.89 7.09
C ARG A 112 2.61 6.47 7.10
N LEU A 113 3.22 6.06 8.21
CA LEU A 113 3.74 4.70 8.38
C LEU A 113 2.62 3.65 8.35
N TRP A 114 1.50 3.93 9.03
CA TRP A 114 0.35 3.03 9.06
C TRP A 114 -0.32 2.84 7.68
N ILE A 115 -0.43 3.90 6.87
CA ILE A 115 -0.87 3.79 5.46
C ILE A 115 0.17 3.08 4.59
N GLY A 116 1.45 3.15 4.97
CA GLY A 116 2.57 2.40 4.37
C GLY A 116 2.54 0.89 4.62
N ASP A 117 1.43 0.36 5.17
CA ASP A 117 1.23 -1.05 5.51
C ASP A 117 2.14 -1.56 6.64
N GLU A 118 2.67 -0.67 7.49
CA GLU A 118 3.41 -1.06 8.69
C GLU A 118 2.48 -1.46 9.84
N SER A 119 2.87 -2.52 10.56
CA SER A 119 2.17 -2.95 11.77
C SER A 119 2.42 -1.95 12.92
N LEU A 120 1.46 -1.81 13.84
CA LEU A 120 1.64 -0.92 15.00
C LEU A 120 2.89 -1.26 15.85
N PRO A 121 3.24 -2.54 16.08
CA PRO A 121 4.51 -2.90 16.72
C PRO A 121 5.74 -2.38 15.97
N ASN A 122 5.77 -2.49 14.64
CA ASN A 122 6.89 -1.98 13.84
C ASN A 122 6.97 -0.45 13.91
N ILE A 123 5.82 0.23 13.90
CA ILE A 123 5.78 1.69 14.06
C ILE A 123 6.33 2.10 15.43
N ALA A 124 5.95 1.38 16.50
CA ALA A 124 6.45 1.63 17.85
C ALA A 124 7.96 1.43 17.94
N GLU A 125 8.50 0.36 17.35
CA GLU A 125 9.95 0.10 17.30
C GLU A 125 10.69 1.19 16.51
N ARG A 126 10.16 1.54 15.34
CA ARG A 126 10.75 2.52 14.41
C ARG A 126 10.74 3.95 14.95
N THR A 127 9.66 4.35 15.61
CA THR A 127 9.50 5.72 16.13
C THR A 127 9.92 5.86 17.59
N GLY A 128 9.99 4.76 18.34
CA GLY A 128 10.13 4.77 19.80
C GLY A 128 8.84 5.15 20.55
N TYR A 129 7.72 5.33 19.84
CA TYR A 129 6.44 5.70 20.45
C TYR A 129 5.83 4.51 21.23
N PRO A 130 5.09 4.77 22.31
CA PRO A 130 4.42 3.70 23.07
C PRO A 130 3.36 2.99 22.23
N LEU A 131 3.39 1.65 22.19
CA LEU A 131 2.46 0.85 21.39
C LEU A 131 0.99 1.11 21.75
N ASP A 132 0.70 1.19 23.02
CA ASP A 132 -0.62 1.40 23.57
C ASP A 132 -1.14 2.83 23.31
N TYR A 133 -0.26 3.80 23.05
CA TYR A 133 -0.65 5.12 22.53
C TYR A 133 -1.05 5.02 21.05
N LEU A 134 -0.34 4.23 20.26
CA LEU A 134 -0.71 3.95 18.86
C LEU A 134 -2.06 3.25 18.77
N ASP A 135 -2.30 2.24 19.63
CA ASP A 135 -3.58 1.54 19.72
C ASP A 135 -4.73 2.50 20.05
N LEU A 136 -4.52 3.42 21.00
CA LEU A 136 -5.50 4.44 21.35
C LEU A 136 -5.84 5.34 20.14
N LEU A 137 -4.84 5.81 19.40
CA LEU A 137 -5.07 6.66 18.22
C LEU A 137 -5.85 5.93 17.12
N VAL A 138 -5.51 4.66 16.85
CA VAL A 138 -6.23 3.85 15.86
C VAL A 138 -7.67 3.58 16.31
N LEU A 139 -7.89 3.33 17.60
CA LEU A 139 -9.23 3.17 18.16
C LEU A 139 -10.06 4.46 18.00
N ARG A 140 -9.49 5.61 18.31
CA ARG A 140 -10.14 6.92 18.12
C ARG A 140 -10.50 7.17 16.66
N LEU A 141 -9.59 6.89 15.72
CA LEU A 141 -9.88 6.99 14.28
C LEU A 141 -11.03 6.06 13.87
N LYS A 142 -11.06 4.82 14.35
CA LYS A 142 -12.16 3.87 14.08
C LYS A 142 -13.50 4.40 14.59
N LYS A 143 -13.54 5.00 15.78
CA LYS A 143 -14.75 5.64 16.32
C LYS A 143 -15.24 6.79 15.44
N VAL A 144 -14.33 7.68 15.01
CA VAL A 144 -14.68 8.79 14.10
C VAL A 144 -15.23 8.25 12.77
N LYS A 145 -14.58 7.23 12.19
CA LYS A 145 -15.04 6.58 10.94
C LYS A 145 -16.41 5.94 11.09
N ALA A 146 -16.66 5.23 12.19
CA ALA A 146 -17.94 4.58 12.44
C ALA A 146 -19.07 5.61 12.60
N PHE A 147 -18.81 6.69 13.34
CA PHE A 147 -19.79 7.76 13.52
C PHE A 147 -20.14 8.43 12.18
N THR A 148 -19.12 8.87 11.44
CA THR A 148 -19.30 9.59 10.17
C THR A 148 -19.89 8.72 9.05
N ALA A 149 -19.58 7.42 9.01
CA ALA A 149 -20.19 6.50 8.04
C ALA A 149 -21.70 6.33 8.25
N ASN A 150 -22.15 6.29 9.52
CA ASN A 150 -23.55 6.08 9.86
C ASN A 150 -24.41 7.34 9.67
N THR A 151 -23.85 8.52 9.95
CA THR A 151 -24.62 9.77 10.02
C THR A 151 -24.31 10.77 8.92
N ARG A 152 -23.26 10.55 8.11
CA ARG A 152 -22.65 11.56 7.22
C ARG A 152 -22.34 12.87 7.96
N ALA A 153 -22.03 12.77 9.26
CA ALA A 153 -21.81 13.91 10.13
C ALA A 153 -20.61 14.77 9.68
N SER A 154 -20.79 16.07 9.81
CA SER A 154 -19.76 17.11 9.74
C SER A 154 -18.84 17.10 10.97
N LEU A 155 -17.72 17.82 10.87
CA LEU A 155 -16.81 18.00 12.01
C LEU A 155 -17.52 18.64 13.22
N LEU A 156 -18.46 19.55 12.99
CA LEU A 156 -19.21 20.22 14.06
C LEU A 156 -20.10 19.23 14.81
N GLU A 157 -20.79 18.34 14.09
CA GLU A 157 -21.60 17.28 14.69
C GLU A 157 -20.74 16.26 15.44
N CYS A 158 -19.53 15.97 14.94
CA CYS A 158 -18.56 15.15 15.68
C CYS A 158 -18.16 15.80 17.01
N GLN A 159 -18.07 17.12 17.09
CA GLN A 159 -17.72 17.85 18.33
C GLN A 159 -18.87 17.92 19.34
N GLN A 160 -20.11 17.77 18.87
CA GLN A 160 -21.30 17.72 19.71
C GLN A 160 -21.51 16.33 20.32
N ASN A 161 -20.89 15.29 19.74
CA ASN A 161 -20.92 13.94 20.31
C ASN A 161 -20.09 13.87 21.61
N SER A 162 -20.71 13.37 22.67
CA SER A 162 -20.09 13.29 24.01
C SER A 162 -18.84 12.40 24.04
N GLU A 163 -18.85 11.25 23.37
CA GLU A 163 -17.71 10.33 23.34
C GLU A 163 -16.54 10.88 22.53
N LEU A 164 -16.81 11.50 21.37
CA LEU A 164 -15.75 12.02 20.50
C LEU A 164 -15.13 13.30 21.05
N ARG A 165 -15.88 14.07 21.83
CA ARG A 165 -15.40 15.31 22.46
C ARG A 165 -14.26 15.06 23.44
N GLU A 166 -14.20 13.89 24.06
CA GLU A 166 -13.11 13.49 24.98
C GLU A 166 -11.73 13.45 24.29
N PHE A 167 -11.67 13.39 22.96
CA PHE A 167 -10.40 13.32 22.23
C PHE A 167 -9.70 14.69 22.18
N GLY A 168 -10.43 15.77 22.48
CA GLY A 168 -9.97 17.14 22.29
C GLY A 168 -10.11 17.59 20.83
N PHE A 169 -10.26 18.91 20.64
CA PHE A 169 -10.53 19.51 19.34
C PHE A 169 -9.44 19.20 18.30
N ALA A 170 -8.17 19.30 18.69
CA ALA A 170 -7.04 19.13 17.76
C ALA A 170 -6.97 17.72 17.17
N GLN A 171 -7.06 16.68 18.01
CA GLN A 171 -7.07 15.28 17.54
C GLN A 171 -8.34 14.94 16.78
N LEU A 172 -9.51 15.36 17.26
CA LEU A 172 -10.76 15.11 16.56
C LEU A 172 -10.76 15.76 15.17
N SER A 173 -10.29 17.01 15.06
CA SER A 173 -10.12 17.71 13.79
C SER A 173 -9.15 16.97 12.88
N PHE A 174 -8.01 16.52 13.40
CA PHE A 174 -7.05 15.74 12.63
C PHE A 174 -7.64 14.43 12.11
N PHE A 175 -8.29 13.63 12.96
CA PHE A 175 -8.90 12.37 12.54
C PHE A 175 -9.99 12.56 11.50
N TYR A 176 -10.84 13.59 11.68
CA TYR A 176 -11.88 13.97 10.72
C TYR A 176 -11.25 14.36 9.36
N GLN A 177 -10.26 15.26 9.36
CA GLN A 177 -9.59 15.66 8.13
C GLN A 177 -8.90 14.48 7.44
N PHE A 178 -8.23 13.62 8.22
CA PHE A 178 -7.50 12.48 7.70
C PHE A 178 -8.43 11.44 7.07
N HIS A 179 -9.53 11.02 7.74
CA HIS A 179 -10.40 10.01 7.13
C HIS A 179 -11.20 10.57 5.95
N THR A 180 -11.57 11.87 5.95
CA THR A 180 -12.23 12.47 4.79
C THR A 180 -11.28 12.59 3.61
N ALA A 181 -10.02 13.00 3.84
CA ALA A 181 -9.00 13.05 2.78
C ALA A 181 -8.73 11.67 2.21
N VAL A 182 -8.54 10.65 3.05
CA VAL A 182 -8.35 9.26 2.62
C VAL A 182 -9.52 8.71 1.79
N ALA A 183 -10.74 9.20 2.01
CA ALA A 183 -11.93 8.75 1.30
C ALA A 183 -12.28 9.60 0.07
N GLY A 184 -11.96 10.88 0.06
CA GLY A 184 -12.43 11.86 -0.92
C GLY A 184 -11.36 12.48 -1.81
N GLU A 185 -10.10 12.53 -1.36
CA GLU A 185 -9.01 13.14 -2.14
C GLU A 185 -8.33 12.08 -3.03
N PRO A 186 -8.21 12.32 -4.34
CA PRO A 186 -7.55 11.40 -5.25
C PRO A 186 -6.05 11.33 -4.91
N LEU A 187 -5.50 10.12 -4.92
CA LEU A 187 -4.08 9.85 -4.67
C LEU A 187 -3.56 10.26 -3.29
N TYR A 188 -4.43 10.55 -2.31
CA TYR A 188 -3.99 10.98 -0.98
C TYR A 188 -3.12 9.92 -0.27
N LYS A 189 -3.46 8.63 -0.40
CA LYS A 189 -2.66 7.56 0.20
C LYS A 189 -1.30 7.43 -0.47
N GLU A 190 -1.27 7.51 -1.79
CA GLU A 190 -0.07 7.47 -2.62
C GLU A 190 0.85 8.65 -2.29
N HIS A 191 0.28 9.85 -2.13
CA HIS A 191 0.99 11.04 -1.69
C HIS A 191 1.67 10.83 -0.33
N LEU A 192 0.95 10.33 0.67
CA LEU A 192 1.51 10.03 1.99
C LEU A 192 2.61 8.97 1.95
N LYS A 193 2.48 7.96 1.07
CA LYS A 193 3.54 6.97 0.84
C LYS A 193 4.79 7.63 0.26
N LEU A 194 4.65 8.53 -0.72
CA LEU A 194 5.79 9.28 -1.29
C LEU A 194 6.42 10.24 -0.29
N GLU A 195 5.64 10.93 0.54
CA GLU A 195 6.16 11.75 1.65
C GLU A 195 6.99 10.92 2.63
N GLN A 196 6.56 9.68 2.91
CA GLN A 196 7.33 8.77 3.77
C GLN A 196 8.66 8.38 3.12
N ILE A 197 8.69 8.12 1.81
CA ILE A 197 9.93 7.84 1.08
C ILE A 197 10.90 9.02 1.20
N ILE A 198 10.42 10.24 0.98
CA ILE A 198 11.24 11.46 1.09
C ILE A 198 11.83 11.59 2.50
N TRP A 199 11.02 11.29 3.51
CA TRP A 199 11.48 11.30 4.90
C TRP A 199 12.57 10.25 5.15
N ASP A 200 12.40 9.04 4.62
CA ASP A 200 13.37 7.94 4.75
C ASP A 200 14.69 8.24 4.04
N LEU A 201 14.64 9.00 2.94
CA LEU A 201 15.83 9.51 2.26
C LEU A 201 16.54 10.63 3.04
N GLY A 202 15.82 11.31 3.93
CA GLY A 202 16.35 12.43 4.71
C GLY A 202 16.79 13.61 3.82
N MET A 203 16.06 13.89 2.74
CA MET A 203 16.39 14.96 1.80
C MET A 203 15.21 15.94 1.64
N PRO A 204 15.47 17.23 1.37
CA PRO A 204 14.44 18.25 1.19
C PRO A 204 13.83 18.16 -0.22
N LEU A 205 13.21 17.03 -0.56
CA LEU A 205 12.53 16.82 -1.84
C LEU A 205 11.04 17.15 -1.71
N GLN A 206 10.42 17.66 -2.78
CA GLN A 206 8.96 17.71 -2.86
C GLN A 206 8.41 16.38 -3.38
N VAL A 207 7.14 16.09 -3.11
CA VAL A 207 6.50 14.87 -3.65
C VAL A 207 6.49 14.89 -5.18
N GLN A 208 6.21 16.04 -5.79
CA GLN A 208 6.16 16.17 -7.25
C GLN A 208 7.50 15.84 -7.92
N ASP A 209 8.60 16.25 -7.29
CA ASP A 209 9.97 15.97 -7.73
C ASP A 209 10.23 14.46 -7.77
N LEU A 210 9.84 13.74 -6.72
CA LEU A 210 9.97 12.29 -6.65
C LEU A 210 9.04 11.59 -7.67
N VAL A 211 7.82 12.09 -7.87
CA VAL A 211 6.90 11.56 -8.90
C VAL A 211 7.54 11.68 -10.28
N THR A 212 8.10 12.84 -10.62
CA THR A 212 8.74 13.07 -11.93
C THR A 212 9.95 12.15 -12.12
N LEU A 213 10.80 11.98 -11.11
CA LEU A 213 11.92 11.05 -11.17
C LEU A 213 11.44 9.61 -11.46
N LEU A 214 10.44 9.14 -10.72
CA LEU A 214 9.92 7.78 -10.89
C LEU A 214 9.15 7.61 -12.22
N GLU A 215 8.48 8.65 -12.73
CA GLU A 215 7.85 8.67 -14.05
C GLU A 215 8.88 8.54 -15.19
N ILE A 216 10.03 9.23 -15.09
CA ILE A 216 11.10 9.12 -16.09
C ILE A 216 11.66 7.69 -16.11
N ILE A 217 11.92 7.11 -14.92
CA ILE A 217 12.39 5.72 -14.81
C ILE A 217 11.37 4.74 -15.38
N HIS A 218 10.08 4.95 -15.10
CA HIS A 218 9.00 4.15 -15.69
C HIS A 218 8.96 4.25 -17.23
N THR A 219 9.10 5.46 -17.76
CA THR A 219 9.02 5.71 -19.21
C THR A 219 10.17 5.03 -19.97
N HIS A 220 11.35 4.93 -19.34
CA HIS A 220 12.55 4.31 -19.91
C HIS A 220 12.94 3.02 -19.16
N GLU A 221 11.95 2.25 -18.72
CA GLU A 221 12.16 1.12 -17.84
C GLU A 221 13.14 0.09 -18.44
N GLY A 222 14.24 -0.16 -17.73
CA GLY A 222 15.27 -1.11 -18.13
C GLY A 222 16.20 -0.64 -19.26
N GLN A 223 16.08 0.62 -19.71
CA GLN A 223 16.89 1.21 -20.78
C GLN A 223 17.84 2.31 -20.30
N LEU A 224 17.54 2.90 -19.14
CA LEU A 224 18.19 4.12 -18.67
C LEU A 224 19.14 3.82 -17.51
N ASP A 225 20.40 4.21 -17.65
CA ASP A 225 21.42 4.15 -16.60
C ASP A 225 21.40 5.41 -15.73
N GLU A 226 22.21 5.42 -14.68
CA GLU A 226 22.25 6.51 -13.70
C GLU A 226 22.68 7.84 -14.32
N ASP A 227 23.71 7.82 -15.19
CA ASP A 227 24.24 9.02 -15.84
C ASP A 227 23.24 9.61 -16.84
N SER A 228 22.53 8.76 -17.59
CA SER A 228 21.46 9.17 -18.49
C SER A 228 20.26 9.72 -17.71
N LEU A 229 19.96 9.19 -16.52
CA LEU A 229 18.91 9.75 -15.66
C LEU A 229 19.26 11.17 -15.22
N ILE A 230 20.46 11.36 -14.71
CA ILE A 230 20.95 12.66 -14.26
C ILE A 230 20.89 13.67 -15.41
N SER A 231 21.22 13.24 -16.62
CA SER A 231 21.16 14.08 -17.83
C SER A 231 19.70 14.43 -18.20
N ALA A 232 18.79 13.45 -18.24
CA ALA A 232 17.37 13.65 -18.52
C ALA A 232 16.69 14.55 -17.46
N MET A 233 17.08 14.40 -16.20
CA MET A 233 16.63 15.27 -15.11
C MET A 233 17.22 16.67 -15.20
N GLY A 234 18.47 16.82 -15.65
CA GLY A 234 19.12 18.11 -15.90
C GLY A 234 18.41 18.94 -16.96
N GLU A 235 17.88 18.30 -18.02
CA GLU A 235 17.06 18.95 -19.04
C GLU A 235 15.65 19.32 -18.52
N ALA A 236 15.08 18.50 -17.65
CA ALA A 236 13.82 18.79 -16.94
C ALA A 236 14.00 19.83 -15.81
N ALA A 237 15.23 20.15 -15.40
CA ALA A 237 15.57 20.96 -14.22
C ALA A 237 15.29 22.46 -14.35
N GLY A 238 14.68 22.93 -15.44
CA GLY A 238 13.96 24.22 -15.42
C GLY A 238 12.82 24.25 -14.40
N ILE A 239 12.40 23.09 -13.89
CA ILE A 239 11.23 22.88 -13.02
C ILE A 239 11.60 22.76 -11.53
N TRP A 240 12.83 22.35 -11.20
CA TRP A 240 13.27 22.17 -9.80
C TRP A 240 13.83 23.49 -9.26
N GLY A 241 12.92 24.43 -9.00
CA GLY A 241 13.20 25.77 -8.50
C GLY A 241 13.69 25.75 -7.05
N TYR A 242 15.00 25.57 -6.85
CA TYR A 242 15.71 26.21 -5.76
C TYR A 242 16.89 27.01 -6.32
N GLY A 243 16.92 28.29 -5.98
CA GLY A 243 17.99 29.23 -6.32
C GLY A 243 19.32 28.78 -5.74
N MET A 244 20.02 27.91 -6.44
CA MET A 244 21.47 27.80 -6.42
C MET A 244 21.95 28.46 -7.70
N GLY A 245 22.74 29.52 -7.57
CA GLY A 245 23.29 30.29 -8.67
C GLY A 245 23.98 29.44 -9.73
N ALA A 246 24.19 30.03 -10.90
CA ALA A 246 24.67 29.43 -12.14
C ALA A 246 26.10 28.83 -12.11
N SER A 247 26.54 28.25 -10.99
CA SER A 247 27.83 27.58 -10.80
C SER A 247 27.72 26.13 -10.27
N GLY A 248 26.51 25.54 -10.20
CA GLY A 248 26.22 24.33 -9.42
C GLY A 248 25.98 23.01 -10.18
N GLY A 249 26.59 22.78 -11.34
CA GLY A 249 26.42 21.52 -12.08
C GLY A 249 26.83 20.28 -11.26
N ASP A 250 27.94 20.38 -10.55
CA ASP A 250 28.54 19.29 -9.77
C ASP A 250 27.74 18.98 -8.48
N GLN A 251 27.20 20.01 -7.82
CA GLN A 251 26.36 19.84 -6.61
C GLN A 251 24.99 19.23 -6.92
N ARG A 252 24.40 19.51 -8.09
CA ARG A 252 23.13 18.91 -8.52
C ARG A 252 23.29 17.43 -8.90
N GLY A 253 24.34 17.09 -9.64
CA GLY A 253 24.66 15.69 -9.95
C GLY A 253 24.84 14.84 -8.68
N ASN A 254 25.54 15.38 -7.69
CA ASN A 254 25.73 14.71 -6.40
C ASN A 254 24.41 14.49 -5.62
N LEU A 255 23.46 15.45 -5.68
CA LEU A 255 22.15 15.26 -5.03
C LEU A 255 21.35 14.14 -5.72
N PHE A 256 21.30 14.11 -7.06
CA PHE A 256 20.56 13.08 -7.79
C PHE A 256 21.13 11.69 -7.55
N SER A 257 22.46 11.54 -7.58
CA SER A 257 23.11 10.26 -7.24
C SER A 257 22.76 9.82 -5.81
N CYS A 258 22.78 10.73 -4.83
CA CYS A 258 22.32 10.42 -3.46
C CYS A 258 20.85 9.98 -3.40
N VAL A 259 19.97 10.58 -4.21
CA VAL A 259 18.55 10.18 -4.28
C VAL A 259 18.42 8.78 -4.85
N ILE A 260 19.11 8.50 -5.94
CA ILE A 260 19.07 7.22 -6.65
C ILE A 260 19.64 6.12 -5.74
N ASP A 261 20.80 6.34 -5.14
CA ASP A 261 21.41 5.41 -4.17
C ASP A 261 20.50 5.17 -2.97
N GLY A 262 19.88 6.23 -2.45
CA GLY A 262 18.90 6.14 -1.36
C GLY A 262 17.71 5.27 -1.75
N LEU A 263 17.11 5.50 -2.92
CA LEU A 263 15.98 4.73 -3.43
C LEU A 263 16.34 3.27 -3.74
N ILE A 264 17.57 3.00 -4.20
CA ILE A 264 18.08 1.64 -4.39
C ILE A 264 18.25 0.94 -3.02
N SER A 265 18.83 1.63 -2.03
CA SER A 265 19.04 1.09 -0.68
C SER A 265 17.73 0.78 0.05
N LEU A 266 16.69 1.57 -0.23
CA LEU A 266 15.33 1.38 0.29
C LEU A 266 14.48 0.44 -0.59
N HIS A 267 15.06 -0.16 -1.63
CA HIS A 267 14.43 -1.11 -2.55
C HIS A 267 13.22 -0.55 -3.34
N TYR A 268 13.17 0.77 -3.57
CA TYR A 268 12.18 1.39 -4.46
C TYR A 268 12.60 1.33 -5.93
N ILE A 269 13.91 1.37 -6.22
CA ILE A 269 14.47 1.23 -7.57
C ILE A 269 15.42 0.03 -7.57
N GLN A 270 15.52 -0.65 -8.72
CA GLN A 270 16.40 -1.80 -8.91
C GLN A 270 17.21 -1.64 -10.20
N LYS A 271 18.44 -2.17 -10.22
CA LYS A 271 19.28 -2.26 -11.42
C LYS A 271 19.09 -3.64 -12.06
N ASN A 272 18.81 -3.69 -13.36
CA ASN A 272 18.73 -4.94 -14.11
C ASN A 272 20.14 -5.53 -14.36
N LYS A 273 20.21 -6.69 -15.03
CA LYS A 273 21.50 -7.34 -15.34
C LYS A 273 22.46 -6.48 -16.17
N ALA A 274 21.94 -5.52 -16.93
CA ALA A 274 22.72 -4.58 -17.74
C ALA A 274 23.11 -3.30 -16.96
N GLY A 275 22.69 -3.15 -15.71
CA GLY A 275 22.94 -1.96 -14.89
C GLY A 275 21.87 -0.86 -15.02
N ASN A 276 20.84 -1.06 -15.83
CA ASN A 276 19.80 -0.06 -16.08
C ASN A 276 18.73 -0.07 -15.00
N LEU A 277 18.15 1.10 -14.74
CA LEU A 277 17.17 1.34 -13.69
C LEU A 277 15.79 0.79 -14.06
N THR A 278 15.13 0.19 -13.08
CA THR A 278 13.77 -0.37 -13.14
C THR A 278 13.04 -0.06 -11.85
N LEU A 279 11.72 0.07 -11.92
CA LEU A 279 10.92 0.29 -10.73
C LEU A 279 10.70 -1.02 -9.97
N SER A 280 10.73 -0.94 -8.64
CA SER A 280 10.20 -2.03 -7.81
C SER A 280 8.68 -2.16 -7.96
N GLU A 281 8.13 -3.31 -7.56
CA GLU A 281 6.67 -3.50 -7.49
C GLU A 281 6.01 -2.43 -6.59
N LYS A 282 6.64 -2.12 -5.44
CA LYS A 282 6.15 -1.13 -4.46
C LYS A 282 6.11 0.29 -5.05
N SER A 283 7.17 0.73 -5.73
CA SER A 283 7.21 2.05 -6.36
C SER A 283 6.23 2.13 -7.52
N ALA A 284 6.18 1.11 -8.38
CA ALA A 284 5.26 1.07 -9.51
C ALA A 284 3.80 1.16 -9.07
N GLN A 285 3.42 0.43 -8.01
CA GLN A 285 2.08 0.53 -7.40
C GLN A 285 1.78 1.93 -6.87
N THR A 286 2.76 2.59 -6.25
CA THR A 286 2.59 3.91 -5.64
C THR A 286 2.43 5.00 -6.71
N ILE A 287 3.20 4.94 -7.79
CA ILE A 287 3.13 5.97 -8.85
C ILE A 287 2.04 5.72 -9.89
N ALA A 288 1.51 4.50 -10.00
CA ALA A 288 0.54 4.14 -11.04
C ALA A 288 -0.62 5.15 -11.12
N GLY A 289 -1.15 5.58 -9.97
CA GLY A 289 -2.23 6.55 -9.92
C GLY A 289 -1.89 7.93 -10.51
N TYR A 290 -0.63 8.37 -10.41
CA TYR A 290 -0.14 9.61 -11.03
C TYR A 290 0.04 9.48 -12.54
N LEU A 291 0.36 8.29 -13.04
CA LEU A 291 0.55 8.03 -14.47
C LEU A 291 -0.78 7.85 -15.22
N LEU A 292 -1.83 7.38 -14.52
CA LEU A 292 -3.12 7.03 -15.12
C LEU A 292 -3.78 8.17 -15.91
N PRO A 293 -3.83 9.44 -15.47
CA PRO A 293 -4.46 10.50 -16.25
C PRO A 293 -3.83 10.67 -17.64
N LYS A 294 -2.49 10.66 -17.71
CA LYS A 294 -1.75 10.82 -18.98
C LYS A 294 -1.90 9.60 -19.88
N LEU A 295 -1.72 8.40 -19.32
CA LEU A 295 -1.86 7.15 -20.07
C LEU A 295 -3.29 6.89 -20.53
N GLY A 296 -4.27 7.21 -19.68
CA GLY A 296 -5.69 7.11 -19.97
C GLY A 296 -6.10 8.02 -21.13
N GLU A 297 -5.66 9.28 -21.11
CA GLU A 297 -5.88 10.20 -22.23
C GLU A 297 -5.24 9.71 -23.54
N GLN A 298 -4.01 9.21 -23.50
CA GLN A 298 -3.35 8.62 -24.66
C GLN A 298 -4.13 7.42 -25.22
N LEU A 299 -4.60 6.54 -24.34
CA LEU A 299 -5.37 5.37 -24.72
C LEU A 299 -6.74 5.74 -25.27
N LYS A 300 -7.43 6.70 -24.64
CA LYS A 300 -8.73 7.22 -25.12
C LYS A 300 -8.61 7.82 -26.51
N ARG A 301 -7.55 8.59 -26.77
CA ARG A 301 -7.24 9.12 -28.11
C ARG A 301 -7.00 8.00 -29.14
N ALA A 302 -6.18 7.00 -28.80
CA ALA A 302 -5.90 5.87 -29.67
C ALA A 302 -7.16 5.09 -30.07
N ILE A 303 -8.08 4.90 -29.11
CA ILE A 303 -9.36 4.23 -29.36
C ILE A 303 -10.30 5.10 -30.19
N SER A 304 -10.28 6.43 -29.97
CA SER A 304 -11.12 7.37 -30.73
C SER A 304 -10.76 7.43 -32.21
N ILE A 305 -9.50 7.16 -32.56
CA ILE A 305 -9.03 7.04 -33.94
C ILE A 305 -9.09 5.60 -34.47
N HIS A 306 -9.66 4.66 -33.71
CA HIS A 306 -9.72 3.23 -34.03
C HIS A 306 -8.35 2.57 -34.31
N ASP A 307 -7.27 3.08 -33.69
CA ASP A 307 -5.93 2.52 -33.81
C ASP A 307 -5.67 1.50 -32.70
N VAL A 308 -5.99 0.24 -33.01
CA VAL A 308 -5.79 -0.91 -32.10
C VAL A 308 -4.30 -1.14 -31.83
N ASP A 309 -3.43 -0.89 -32.80
CA ASP A 309 -1.98 -1.12 -32.65
C ASP A 309 -1.33 -0.06 -31.76
N LEU A 310 -1.76 1.19 -31.82
CA LEU A 310 -1.35 2.22 -30.87
C LEU A 310 -1.85 1.89 -29.46
N SER A 311 -3.12 1.51 -29.31
CA SER A 311 -3.70 1.12 -28.02
C SER A 311 -2.93 -0.04 -27.37
N LYS A 312 -2.62 -1.06 -28.17
CA LYS A 312 -1.82 -2.21 -27.78
C LYS A 312 -0.39 -1.80 -27.40
N ARG A 313 0.28 -0.94 -28.17
CA ARG A 313 1.63 -0.44 -27.83
C ARG A 313 1.65 0.31 -26.51
N ILE A 314 0.66 1.18 -26.27
CA ILE A 314 0.54 1.91 -25.00
C ILE A 314 0.48 0.91 -23.83
N LEU A 315 -0.36 -0.12 -23.92
CA LEU A 315 -0.52 -1.11 -22.86
C LEU A 315 0.70 -2.02 -22.67
N LEU A 316 1.29 -2.52 -23.77
CA LEU A 316 2.43 -3.45 -23.70
C LEU A 316 3.70 -2.80 -23.16
N ASN A 317 3.84 -1.48 -23.27
CA ASN A 317 5.02 -0.75 -22.79
C ASN A 317 4.95 -0.40 -21.30
N GLN A 318 3.89 -0.78 -20.56
CA GLN A 318 3.76 -0.45 -19.15
C GLN A 318 4.33 -1.55 -18.24
N ASN A 319 4.94 -1.14 -17.13
CA ASN A 319 5.15 -2.01 -15.97
C ASN A 319 3.87 -2.75 -15.57
N GLN A 320 3.99 -4.00 -15.13
CA GLN A 320 2.84 -4.86 -14.77
C GLN A 320 1.89 -4.23 -13.75
N GLU A 321 2.40 -3.51 -12.75
CA GLU A 321 1.58 -2.89 -11.72
C GLU A 321 0.80 -1.69 -12.25
N VAL A 322 1.44 -0.87 -13.09
CA VAL A 322 0.80 0.25 -13.77
C VAL A 322 -0.24 -0.27 -14.77
N LEU A 323 0.08 -1.36 -15.47
CA LEU A 323 -0.81 -1.99 -16.43
C LEU A 323 -2.08 -2.51 -15.76
N ILE A 324 -2.00 -3.19 -14.61
CA ILE A 324 -3.20 -3.67 -13.90
C ILE A 324 -4.12 -2.50 -13.55
N ARG A 325 -3.56 -1.37 -13.09
CA ARG A 325 -4.33 -0.15 -12.82
C ARG A 325 -4.92 0.47 -14.07
N LEU A 326 -4.18 0.43 -15.19
CA LEU A 326 -4.65 0.92 -16.47
C LEU A 326 -5.76 0.03 -17.04
N ILE A 327 -5.71 -1.29 -16.83
CA ILE A 327 -6.80 -2.22 -17.12
C ILE A 327 -8.04 -1.81 -16.30
N ASP A 328 -7.92 -1.59 -14.99
CA ASP A 328 -9.05 -1.12 -14.18
C ASP A 328 -9.63 0.20 -14.67
N TRP A 329 -8.78 1.12 -15.09
CA TRP A 329 -9.19 2.39 -15.69
C TRP A 329 -9.94 2.16 -17.01
N THR A 330 -9.46 1.29 -17.90
CA THR A 330 -10.14 0.97 -19.17
C THR A 330 -11.56 0.45 -18.96
N LEU A 331 -11.77 -0.36 -17.92
CA LEU A 331 -13.08 -0.93 -17.59
C LEU A 331 -14.07 0.11 -17.07
N ARG A 332 -13.59 1.19 -16.44
CA ARG A 332 -14.42 2.25 -15.90
C ARG A 332 -14.78 3.30 -16.94
N GLU A 333 -13.83 3.65 -17.79
CA GLU A 333 -13.96 4.79 -18.70
C GLU A 333 -14.42 4.43 -20.12
N LEU A 334 -14.17 3.19 -20.56
CA LEU A 334 -14.52 2.75 -21.91
C LEU A 334 -15.81 1.93 -21.93
N ASN A 335 -16.42 1.87 -23.11
CA ASN A 335 -17.55 0.96 -23.30
C ASN A 335 -17.06 -0.51 -23.31
N LYS A 336 -17.98 -1.44 -23.06
CA LYS A 336 -17.61 -2.86 -22.87
C LYS A 336 -16.97 -3.49 -24.10
N GLU A 337 -17.38 -3.09 -25.29
CA GLU A 337 -16.90 -3.65 -26.56
C GLU A 337 -15.47 -3.19 -26.85
N GLN A 338 -15.20 -1.89 -26.74
CA GLN A 338 -13.87 -1.29 -26.89
C GLN A 338 -12.89 -1.83 -25.84
N ALA A 339 -13.33 -1.91 -24.58
CA ALA A 339 -12.51 -2.47 -23.52
C ALA A 339 -12.15 -3.92 -23.83
N LEU A 340 -13.12 -4.74 -24.26
CA LEU A 340 -12.84 -6.13 -24.60
C LEU A 340 -11.89 -6.28 -25.80
N GLU A 341 -12.08 -5.49 -26.86
CA GLU A 341 -11.21 -5.52 -28.05
C GLU A 341 -9.75 -5.22 -27.68
N VAL A 342 -9.54 -4.12 -26.97
CA VAL A 342 -8.20 -3.67 -26.57
C VAL A 342 -7.55 -4.65 -25.58
N LEU A 343 -8.30 -5.12 -24.56
CA LEU A 343 -7.77 -6.04 -23.55
C LEU A 343 -7.51 -7.44 -24.13
N SER A 344 -8.33 -7.91 -25.07
CA SER A 344 -8.07 -9.18 -25.78
C SER A 344 -6.80 -9.08 -26.63
N SER A 345 -6.47 -7.89 -27.12
CA SER A 345 -5.25 -7.67 -27.92
C SER A 345 -3.95 -7.85 -27.12
N ILE A 346 -3.98 -7.75 -25.80
CA ILE A 346 -2.79 -7.88 -24.92
C ILE A 346 -2.71 -9.23 -24.19
N TYR A 347 -3.75 -10.06 -24.23
CA TYR A 347 -3.76 -11.38 -23.60
C TYR A 347 -2.65 -12.29 -24.14
N GLN A 348 -1.96 -13.02 -23.25
CA GLN A 348 -0.82 -13.91 -23.50
C GLN A 348 0.45 -13.21 -24.05
N LYS A 349 0.54 -11.88 -23.97
CA LYS A 349 1.70 -11.12 -24.51
C LYS A 349 2.64 -10.56 -23.46
N ILE A 350 2.32 -10.68 -22.17
CA ILE A 350 3.01 -9.94 -21.11
C ILE A 350 3.52 -10.90 -20.02
N SER A 351 2.63 -11.30 -19.12
CA SER A 351 2.99 -12.20 -18.02
C SER A 351 1.77 -12.97 -17.56
N ARG A 352 2.04 -14.16 -17.01
CA ARG A 352 1.03 -15.03 -16.40
C ARG A 352 0.17 -14.29 -15.38
N ARG A 353 0.75 -13.38 -14.59
CA ARG A 353 0.04 -12.57 -13.57
C ARG A 353 -1.01 -11.68 -14.22
N VAL A 354 -0.64 -10.98 -15.31
CA VAL A 354 -1.56 -10.11 -16.06
C VAL A 354 -2.62 -10.94 -16.77
N ASP A 355 -2.26 -12.08 -17.35
CA ASP A 355 -3.22 -12.96 -18.03
C ASP A 355 -4.28 -13.51 -17.08
N ILE A 356 -3.89 -13.92 -15.88
CA ILE A 356 -4.83 -14.32 -14.82
C ILE A 356 -5.76 -13.16 -14.44
N TYR A 357 -5.22 -11.94 -14.36
CA TYR A 357 -6.02 -10.74 -14.10
C TYR A 357 -7.04 -10.49 -15.22
N LEU A 358 -6.60 -10.57 -16.48
CA LEU A 358 -7.44 -10.42 -17.66
C LEU A 358 -8.55 -11.47 -17.70
N LEU A 359 -8.29 -12.74 -17.36
CA LEU A 359 -9.34 -13.77 -17.29
C LEU A 359 -10.40 -13.44 -16.24
N LYS A 360 -10.00 -12.91 -15.08
CA LYS A 360 -10.95 -12.43 -14.06
C LYS A 360 -11.80 -11.28 -14.59
N VAL A 361 -11.19 -10.37 -15.36
CA VAL A 361 -11.89 -9.25 -16.00
C VAL A 361 -12.88 -9.75 -17.06
N PHE A 362 -12.44 -10.64 -17.96
CA PHE A 362 -13.25 -11.23 -19.03
C PHE A 362 -14.47 -12.00 -18.54
N ALA A 363 -14.47 -12.50 -17.30
CA ALA A 363 -15.64 -13.08 -16.66
C ALA A 363 -16.87 -12.13 -16.63
N ASN A 364 -16.66 -10.82 -16.72
CA ASN A 364 -17.73 -9.81 -16.73
C ASN A 364 -18.20 -9.44 -18.15
N PHE A 365 -17.64 -10.07 -19.18
CA PHE A 365 -17.90 -9.78 -20.59
C PHE A 365 -18.48 -11.01 -21.29
N PRO A 366 -19.80 -11.05 -21.57
CA PRO A 366 -20.40 -12.16 -22.30
C PRO A 366 -19.75 -12.43 -23.66
N LEU A 367 -19.28 -11.37 -24.35
CA LEU A 367 -18.58 -11.44 -25.62
C LEU A 367 -17.18 -12.11 -25.52
N ALA A 368 -16.62 -12.26 -24.32
CA ALA A 368 -15.34 -12.96 -24.11
C ALA A 368 -15.49 -14.49 -24.10
N PHE A 369 -16.71 -15.02 -24.25
CA PHE A 369 -17.02 -16.44 -24.18
C PHE A 369 -16.11 -17.30 -25.07
N ASP A 370 -15.94 -16.95 -26.34
CA ASP A 370 -15.12 -17.74 -27.28
C ASP A 370 -13.64 -17.73 -26.92
N LEU A 371 -13.13 -16.61 -26.41
CA LEU A 371 -11.75 -16.52 -25.90
C LEU A 371 -11.57 -17.42 -24.69
N LEU A 372 -12.50 -17.39 -23.73
CA LEU A 372 -12.46 -18.21 -22.53
C LEU A 372 -12.61 -19.71 -22.83
N MET A 373 -13.44 -20.06 -23.82
CA MET A 373 -13.56 -21.44 -24.31
C MET A 373 -12.24 -21.98 -24.86
N LYS A 374 -11.47 -21.17 -25.60
CA LYS A 374 -10.12 -21.56 -26.05
C LYS A 374 -9.16 -21.78 -24.87
N CYS A 375 -9.25 -20.95 -23.85
CA CYS A 375 -8.38 -21.01 -22.66
C CYS A 375 -8.63 -22.26 -21.78
N LEU A 376 -9.75 -22.97 -21.95
CA LEU A 376 -9.97 -24.28 -21.31
C LEU A 376 -8.96 -25.35 -21.75
N GLY A 377 -8.30 -25.17 -22.90
CA GLY A 377 -7.25 -26.06 -23.40
C GLY A 377 -5.82 -25.55 -23.17
N ASP A 378 -5.63 -24.50 -22.36
CA ASP A 378 -4.31 -23.91 -22.12
C ASP A 378 -3.37 -24.89 -21.40
N ASN A 379 -2.07 -24.80 -21.68
CA ASN A 379 -1.05 -25.62 -21.02
C ASN A 379 -0.95 -25.30 -19.51
N ASP A 380 -1.19 -24.05 -19.13
CA ASP A 380 -1.18 -23.62 -17.74
C ASP A 380 -2.50 -23.96 -17.04
N SER A 381 -2.41 -24.82 -16.02
CA SER A 381 -3.58 -25.24 -15.24
C SER A 381 -4.28 -24.09 -14.51
N LEU A 382 -3.56 -23.03 -14.15
CA LEU A 382 -4.17 -21.86 -13.50
C LEU A 382 -5.00 -21.04 -14.50
N ILE A 383 -4.56 -20.94 -15.76
CA ILE A 383 -5.36 -20.35 -16.84
C ILE A 383 -6.63 -21.19 -17.04
N ARG A 384 -6.51 -22.51 -17.21
CA ARG A 384 -7.67 -23.40 -17.35
C ARG A 384 -8.67 -23.26 -16.21
N ALA A 385 -8.19 -23.24 -14.97
CA ALA A 385 -9.02 -23.09 -13.77
C ALA A 385 -9.76 -21.73 -13.74
N ARG A 386 -9.06 -20.64 -14.05
CA ARG A 386 -9.67 -19.28 -14.11
C ARG A 386 -10.67 -19.15 -15.25
N SER A 387 -10.43 -19.81 -16.37
CA SER A 387 -11.38 -19.86 -17.48
C SER A 387 -12.65 -20.63 -17.11
N CYS A 388 -12.55 -21.72 -16.35
CA CYS A 388 -13.73 -22.41 -15.80
C CYS A 388 -14.56 -21.48 -14.92
N GLU A 389 -13.93 -20.80 -13.96
CA GLU A 389 -14.56 -19.81 -13.08
C GLU A 389 -15.24 -18.69 -13.88
N ALA A 390 -14.56 -18.15 -14.88
CA ALA A 390 -15.09 -17.08 -15.72
C ALA A 390 -16.31 -17.52 -16.55
N LEU A 391 -16.28 -18.72 -17.14
CA LEU A 391 -17.40 -19.27 -17.91
C LEU A 391 -18.62 -19.57 -17.03
N GLY A 392 -18.41 -20.05 -15.80
CA GLY A 392 -19.47 -20.23 -14.81
C GLY A 392 -20.20 -18.92 -14.50
N ARG A 393 -19.45 -17.82 -14.32
CA ARG A 393 -20.00 -16.47 -14.12
C ARG A 393 -20.72 -15.91 -15.33
N ILE A 394 -20.20 -16.13 -16.55
CA ILE A 394 -20.87 -15.68 -17.78
C ILE A 394 -22.24 -16.34 -17.95
N GLY A 395 -22.42 -17.57 -17.45
CA GLY A 395 -23.74 -18.22 -17.45
C GLY A 395 -24.11 -18.88 -18.79
N ASN A 396 -23.25 -18.83 -19.81
CA ASN A 396 -23.53 -19.40 -21.12
C ASN A 396 -23.36 -20.93 -21.10
N LYS A 397 -24.47 -21.64 -21.33
CA LYS A 397 -24.53 -23.12 -21.32
C LYS A 397 -23.74 -23.79 -22.47
N GLY A 398 -23.24 -23.04 -23.45
CA GLY A 398 -22.34 -23.58 -24.48
C GLY A 398 -21.06 -24.20 -23.93
N ALA A 399 -20.62 -23.82 -22.72
CA ALA A 399 -19.42 -24.37 -22.08
C ALA A 399 -19.62 -25.73 -21.39
N VAL A 400 -20.87 -26.20 -21.23
CA VAL A 400 -21.20 -27.36 -20.38
C VAL A 400 -20.40 -28.60 -20.73
N PHE A 401 -20.32 -28.98 -22.02
CA PHE A 401 -19.62 -30.20 -22.41
C PHE A 401 -18.11 -30.12 -22.17
N SER A 402 -17.48 -28.98 -22.47
CA SER A 402 -16.06 -28.76 -22.20
C SER A 402 -15.76 -28.79 -20.69
N LEU A 403 -16.63 -28.19 -19.87
CA LEU A 403 -16.49 -28.23 -18.41
C LEU A 403 -16.68 -29.65 -17.85
N ILE A 404 -17.57 -30.47 -18.40
CA ILE A 404 -17.70 -31.89 -18.02
C ILE A 404 -16.39 -32.65 -18.30
N GLN A 405 -15.72 -32.39 -19.42
CA GLN A 405 -14.42 -33.01 -19.72
C GLN A 405 -13.36 -32.62 -18.67
N LEU A 406 -13.36 -31.36 -18.24
CA LEU A 406 -12.42 -30.85 -17.23
C LEU A 406 -12.66 -31.37 -15.81
N LEU A 407 -13.76 -32.08 -15.54
CA LEU A 407 -13.89 -32.89 -14.32
C LEU A 407 -12.87 -34.05 -14.24
N ARG A 408 -12.13 -34.30 -15.33
CA ARG A 408 -11.05 -35.30 -15.40
C ARG A 408 -9.68 -34.67 -15.62
N ASP A 409 -9.56 -33.35 -15.50
CA ASP A 409 -8.27 -32.66 -15.63
C ASP A 409 -7.25 -33.21 -14.64
N PRO A 410 -5.96 -33.37 -15.01
CA PRO A 410 -4.94 -33.89 -14.10
C PRO A 410 -4.77 -33.02 -12.84
N VAL A 411 -5.05 -31.72 -12.92
CA VAL A 411 -4.85 -30.78 -11.82
C VAL A 411 -6.14 -30.61 -11.01
N VAL A 412 -6.04 -30.87 -9.70
CA VAL A 412 -7.15 -30.82 -8.73
C VAL A 412 -7.89 -29.48 -8.79
N GLY A 413 -7.16 -28.36 -8.85
CA GLY A 413 -7.76 -27.02 -8.88
C GLY A 413 -8.61 -26.76 -10.14
N VAL A 414 -8.28 -27.38 -11.27
CA VAL A 414 -9.10 -27.27 -12.49
C VAL A 414 -10.39 -28.07 -12.32
N ARG A 415 -10.31 -29.30 -11.80
CA ARG A 415 -11.50 -30.14 -11.51
C ARG A 415 -12.44 -29.44 -10.54
N GLU A 416 -11.88 -28.81 -9.49
CA GLU A 416 -12.65 -28.02 -8.52
C GLU A 416 -13.44 -26.89 -9.20
N MET A 417 -12.77 -26.09 -10.04
CA MET A 417 -13.41 -24.97 -10.74
C MET A 417 -14.38 -25.42 -11.82
N ALA A 418 -14.11 -26.53 -12.51
CA ALA A 418 -15.04 -27.12 -13.47
C ALA A 418 -16.34 -27.57 -12.79
N ALA A 419 -16.24 -28.26 -11.64
CA ALA A 419 -17.41 -28.66 -10.85
C ALA A 419 -18.22 -27.44 -10.38
N GLN A 420 -17.56 -26.41 -9.85
CA GLN A 420 -18.21 -25.18 -9.44
C GLN A 420 -18.94 -24.50 -10.61
N ALA A 421 -18.27 -24.34 -11.76
CA ALA A 421 -18.83 -23.69 -12.94
C ALA A 421 -20.08 -24.43 -13.47
N LEU A 422 -20.06 -25.77 -13.51
CA LEU A 422 -21.22 -26.58 -13.90
C LEU A 422 -22.43 -26.35 -12.99
N GLY A 423 -22.19 -26.19 -11.69
CA GLY A 423 -23.24 -25.82 -10.72
C GLY A 423 -23.78 -24.41 -10.96
N GLU A 424 -22.91 -23.44 -11.24
CA GLU A 424 -23.30 -22.05 -11.56
C GLU A 424 -24.10 -21.95 -12.86
N LEU A 425 -23.81 -22.80 -13.85
CA LEU A 425 -24.56 -22.90 -15.10
C LEU A 425 -25.92 -23.61 -14.94
N GLY A 426 -26.16 -24.31 -13.82
CA GLY A 426 -27.33 -25.18 -13.67
C GLY A 426 -27.34 -26.30 -14.72
N ALA A 427 -26.19 -26.91 -14.97
CA ALA A 427 -26.01 -27.88 -16.04
C ALA A 427 -26.59 -29.27 -15.67
N ILE A 428 -27.89 -29.47 -15.88
CA ILE A 428 -28.59 -30.74 -15.58
C ILE A 428 -27.89 -31.95 -16.21
N VAL A 429 -27.39 -31.81 -17.44
CA VAL A 429 -26.66 -32.87 -18.17
C VAL A 429 -25.38 -33.32 -17.44
N ALA A 430 -24.79 -32.45 -16.60
CA ALA A 430 -23.59 -32.78 -15.83
C ALA A 430 -23.89 -33.48 -14.49
N ALA A 431 -25.15 -33.55 -14.05
CA ALA A 431 -25.51 -34.04 -12.72
C ALA A 431 -24.98 -35.45 -12.44
N LYS A 432 -25.06 -36.35 -13.42
CA LYS A 432 -24.56 -37.73 -13.29
C LYS A 432 -23.05 -37.80 -13.09
N GLU A 433 -22.27 -37.04 -13.86
CA GLU A 433 -20.81 -37.01 -13.70
C GLU A 433 -20.40 -36.31 -12.41
N LEU A 434 -21.10 -35.24 -12.01
CA LEU A 434 -20.85 -34.56 -10.74
C LEU A 434 -21.15 -35.47 -9.53
N LEU A 435 -22.22 -36.27 -9.57
CA LEU A 435 -22.50 -37.29 -8.54
C LEU A 435 -21.38 -38.33 -8.46
N ARG A 436 -20.93 -38.84 -9.61
CA ARG A 436 -19.79 -39.78 -9.66
C ARG A 436 -18.54 -39.19 -9.01
N VAL A 437 -18.23 -37.93 -9.28
CA VAL A 437 -17.09 -37.22 -8.68
C VAL A 437 -17.31 -37.00 -7.18
N ALA A 438 -18.52 -36.66 -6.75
CA ALA A 438 -18.88 -36.44 -5.34
C ALA A 438 -18.76 -37.69 -4.45
N GLU A 439 -18.92 -38.88 -5.06
CA GLU A 439 -18.87 -40.20 -4.41
C GLU A 439 -17.51 -40.90 -4.56
N ASP A 440 -16.61 -40.36 -5.39
CA ASP A 440 -15.28 -40.93 -5.60
C ASP A 440 -14.39 -40.71 -4.36
N TYR A 441 -14.14 -41.77 -3.59
CA TYR A 441 -13.30 -41.68 -2.40
C TYR A 441 -11.83 -41.39 -2.69
N GLY A 442 -11.36 -41.66 -3.92
CA GLY A 442 -10.00 -41.34 -4.39
C GLY A 442 -9.83 -39.89 -4.84
N GLU A 443 -10.91 -39.13 -4.97
CA GLU A 443 -10.88 -37.72 -5.33
C GLU A 443 -10.58 -36.81 -4.11
N SER A 444 -10.00 -35.65 -4.37
CA SER A 444 -9.75 -34.59 -3.40
C SER A 444 -11.05 -34.13 -2.72
N ILE A 445 -10.98 -33.97 -1.39
CA ILE A 445 -12.11 -33.52 -0.55
C ILE A 445 -12.75 -32.24 -1.12
N ASN A 446 -11.95 -31.26 -1.53
CA ASN A 446 -12.45 -29.99 -2.07
C ASN A 446 -13.27 -30.20 -3.35
N VAL A 447 -12.79 -31.05 -4.26
CA VAL A 447 -13.48 -31.33 -5.53
C VAL A 447 -14.81 -32.03 -5.27
N ARG A 448 -14.84 -33.00 -4.33
CA ARG A 448 -16.09 -33.69 -3.95
C ARG A 448 -17.10 -32.72 -3.34
N GLU A 449 -16.67 -31.85 -2.45
CA GLU A 449 -17.56 -30.85 -1.83
C GLU A 449 -18.09 -29.84 -2.86
N ARG A 450 -17.26 -29.39 -3.81
CA ARG A 450 -17.74 -28.58 -4.94
C ARG A 450 -18.74 -29.33 -5.81
N ALA A 451 -18.48 -30.59 -6.13
CA ALA A 451 -19.37 -31.41 -6.94
C ALA A 451 -20.73 -31.62 -6.24
N ARG A 452 -20.75 -31.93 -4.94
CA ARG A 452 -21.97 -31.98 -4.11
C ARG A 452 -22.71 -30.66 -4.11
N GLY A 453 -21.99 -29.56 -3.90
CA GLY A 453 -22.57 -28.21 -3.95
C GLY A 453 -23.17 -27.87 -5.32
N ALA A 454 -22.51 -28.30 -6.40
CA ALA A 454 -22.98 -28.11 -7.77
C ALA A 454 -24.26 -28.91 -8.06
N VAL A 455 -24.33 -30.18 -7.63
CA VAL A 455 -25.53 -31.02 -7.77
C VAL A 455 -26.71 -30.36 -7.04
N ARG A 456 -26.53 -29.94 -5.78
CA ARG A 456 -27.58 -29.24 -5.02
C ARG A 456 -28.10 -27.99 -5.72
N LYS A 457 -27.19 -27.18 -6.32
CA LYS A 457 -27.57 -25.98 -7.10
C LYS A 457 -28.34 -26.32 -8.37
N ILE A 458 -27.99 -27.43 -9.04
CA ILE A 458 -28.69 -27.90 -10.23
C ILE A 458 -30.10 -28.39 -9.86
N GLU A 459 -30.22 -29.16 -8.78
CA GLU A 459 -31.51 -29.66 -8.27
C GLU A 459 -32.44 -28.52 -7.85
N SER A 460 -31.92 -27.53 -7.10
CA SER A 460 -32.72 -26.38 -6.67
C SER A 460 -33.28 -25.58 -7.85
N ARG A 461 -32.48 -25.36 -8.90
CA ARG A 461 -32.93 -24.67 -10.12
C ARG A 461 -33.88 -25.49 -10.99
N SER A 462 -33.86 -26.82 -10.85
CA SER A 462 -34.76 -27.72 -11.57
C SER A 462 -36.15 -27.77 -10.91
N GLY A 463 -36.23 -27.58 -9.59
CA GLY A 463 -37.49 -27.54 -8.84
C GLY A 463 -38.30 -26.25 -9.03
N GLU A 464 -37.66 -25.12 -9.31
CA GLU A 464 -38.34 -23.83 -9.56
C GLU A 464 -39.07 -23.78 -10.92
N GLY A 465 -38.74 -24.66 -11.86
CA GLY A 465 -39.34 -24.71 -13.21
C GLY A 465 -40.68 -25.43 -13.34
N PHE A 466 -41.23 -25.97 -12.24
CA PHE A 466 -42.52 -26.69 -12.21
C PHE A 466 -43.62 -25.97 -11.42
N SER A 467 -43.43 -24.70 -11.07
CA SER A 467 -44.38 -23.88 -10.31
C SER A 467 -44.91 -22.68 -11.12
N THR A 468 -45.47 -22.93 -12.30
CA THR A 468 -46.36 -22.04 -13.07
C THR A 468 -47.25 -22.91 -13.93
#